data_AF-A0A0W1G7S2-F1
#
_entry.id   AF-A0A0W1G7S2-F1
#
_cell.length_a   1.000
_cell.length_b   1.000
_cell.length_c   1.000
_cell.angle_alpha   90.00
_cell.angle_beta   90.00
_cell.angle_gamma   90.00
#
_symmetry.space_group_name_H-M   'P 1'
#
loop_
_entity.id
_entity.type
_entity.pdbx_description
1 polymer ?
#
loop_
_entity_poly.entity_id
_entity_poly.type
_entity_poly.pdbx_seq_one_letter_code
_entity_poly.pdbx_strand_id
1 'polypeptide(L)'
;MSSAAPHPEAIKAALRIKHGSLYKFEKKYDLPRKSAADVLRGRAVAKTATAIAKDLGKSVQELFPGRFKSSDLSDASTPDSVVQHLIAEAK
;
A
#
# COMPACT_ATOMS: atom_id res chain seq x y z
N MET A 1 22.29 7.46 -11.12
CA MET A 1 21.72 8.26 -10.02
C MET A 1 21.33 7.32 -8.90
N SER A 2 21.95 7.42 -7.73
CA SER A 2 21.67 6.52 -6.61
C SER A 2 20.22 6.64 -6.17
N SER A 3 19.39 5.65 -6.55
CA SER A 3 18.04 5.47 -6.01
C SER A 3 18.18 4.99 -4.56
N ALA A 4 18.48 5.92 -3.67
CA ALA A 4 18.41 5.66 -2.24
C ALA A 4 16.94 5.47 -1.87
N ALA A 5 16.65 4.45 -1.07
CA ALA A 5 15.33 4.23 -0.51
C ALA A 5 14.77 5.54 0.08
N PRO A 6 13.51 5.91 -0.16
CA PRO A 6 12.94 7.11 0.42
C PRO A 6 12.96 6.99 1.95
N HIS A 7 13.40 8.05 2.62
CA HIS A 7 13.45 8.09 4.08
C HIS A 7 12.03 7.90 4.66
N PRO A 8 11.85 7.13 5.75
CA PRO A 8 10.52 6.84 6.32
C PRO A 8 9.75 8.11 6.71
N GLU A 9 10.43 9.16 7.19
CA GLU A 9 9.77 10.44 7.47
C GLU A 9 9.30 11.16 6.18
N ALA A 10 9.93 10.94 5.03
CA ALA A 10 9.46 11.48 3.76
C ALA A 10 8.17 10.77 3.30
N ILE A 11 8.09 9.45 3.43
CA ILE A 11 6.87 8.67 3.16
C ILE A 11 5.73 9.14 4.08
N LYS A 12 6.03 9.30 5.38
CA LYS A 12 5.07 9.81 6.37
C LYS A 12 4.61 11.23 6.09
N ALA A 13 5.52 12.10 5.65
CA ALA A 13 5.19 13.46 5.25
C ALA A 13 4.26 13.45 4.02
N ALA A 14 4.56 12.65 3.00
CA ALA A 14 3.71 12.52 1.82
C ALA A 14 2.28 12.06 2.18
N LEU A 15 2.15 11.05 3.07
CA LEU A 15 0.85 10.59 3.57
C LEU A 15 0.10 11.69 4.33
N ARG A 16 0.81 12.49 5.14
CA ARG A 16 0.21 13.62 5.86
C ARG A 16 -0.20 14.77 4.96
N ILE A 17 0.57 15.07 3.92
CA ILE A 17 0.20 16.09 2.92
C ILE A 17 -1.09 15.68 2.21
N LYS A 18 -1.20 14.40 1.80
CA LYS A 18 -2.35 13.91 1.02
C LYS A 18 -3.62 13.69 1.85
N HIS A 19 -3.50 13.18 3.07
CA HIS A 19 -4.66 12.79 3.91
C HIS A 19 -4.84 13.65 5.16
N GLY A 20 -3.90 14.52 5.50
CA GLY A 20 -3.87 15.31 6.74
C GLY A 20 -3.35 14.56 7.96
N SER A 21 -3.56 13.24 8.05
CA SER A 21 -2.99 12.41 9.12
C SER A 21 -2.85 10.94 8.72
N LEU A 22 -1.96 10.20 9.39
CA LEU A 22 -1.84 8.75 9.20
C LEU A 22 -3.14 8.02 9.58
N TYR A 23 -3.86 8.51 10.59
CA TYR A 23 -5.13 7.94 11.00
C TYR A 23 -6.21 8.07 9.91
N LYS A 24 -6.27 9.22 9.22
CA LYS A 24 -7.19 9.42 8.10
C LYS A 24 -6.86 8.47 6.94
N PHE A 25 -5.57 8.28 6.65
CA PHE A 25 -5.11 7.26 5.71
C PHE A 25 -5.55 5.85 6.14
N GLU A 26 -5.25 5.44 7.38
CA GLU A 26 -5.63 4.13 7.92
C GLU A 26 -7.14 3.88 7.80
N LYS A 27 -7.96 4.89 8.16
CA LYS A 27 -9.42 4.81 8.04
C LYS A 27 -9.89 4.71 6.58
N LYS A 28 -9.24 5.43 5.64
CA LYS A 28 -9.59 5.40 4.21
C LYS A 28 -9.32 4.04 3.57
N TYR A 29 -8.27 3.35 4.02
CA TYR A 29 -7.85 2.05 3.49
C TYR A 29 -8.29 0.86 4.35
N ASP A 30 -9.16 1.08 5.34
CA ASP A 30 -9.62 0.05 6.28
C ASP A 30 -8.45 -0.75 6.91
N LEU A 31 -7.47 -0.01 7.41
CA LEU A 31 -6.27 -0.55 8.04
C LEU A 31 -6.36 -0.45 9.56
N PRO A 32 -5.76 -1.42 10.29
CA PRO A 32 -5.67 -1.33 11.74
C PRO A 32 -4.98 -0.04 12.18
N ARG A 33 -5.45 0.51 13.29
CA ARG A 33 -4.89 1.74 13.87
C ARG A 33 -3.40 1.54 14.19
N LYS A 34 -2.56 2.54 13.90
CA LYS A 34 -1.09 2.52 14.04
C LYS A 34 -0.35 1.60 13.08
N SER A 35 -1.03 0.84 12.22
CA SER A 35 -0.36 -0.05 11.26
C SER A 35 0.57 0.71 10.30
N ALA A 36 0.20 1.93 9.88
CA ALA A 36 1.05 2.74 9.01
C ALA A 36 2.33 3.16 9.74
N ALA A 37 2.21 3.53 11.02
CA ALA A 37 3.37 3.86 11.84
C ALA A 37 4.29 2.66 12.08
N ASP A 38 3.72 1.46 12.20
CA ASP A 38 4.47 0.22 12.38
C ASP A 38 5.29 -0.16 11.14
N VAL A 39 4.72 -0.02 9.94
CA VAL A 39 5.45 -0.22 8.68
C VAL A 39 6.59 0.77 8.55
N LEU A 40 6.36 2.05 8.86
CA LEU A 40 7.38 3.09 8.78
C LEU A 40 8.51 2.90 9.80
N ARG A 41 8.23 2.25 10.94
CA ARG A 41 9.26 1.82 11.92
C ARG A 41 9.97 0.52 11.52
N GLY A 42 9.50 -0.14 10.48
CA GLY A 42 10.14 -1.30 9.89
C GLY A 42 9.48 -2.65 10.16
N ARG A 43 8.26 -2.68 10.71
CA ARG A 43 7.48 -3.94 10.75
C ARG A 43 7.03 -4.33 9.34
N ALA A 44 7.13 -5.61 9.02
CA ALA A 44 6.70 -6.15 7.74
C ALA A 44 5.19 -6.44 7.74
N VAL A 45 4.37 -5.39 7.59
CA VAL A 45 2.91 -5.53 7.41
C VAL A 45 2.56 -5.32 5.94
N ALA A 46 2.44 -6.41 5.18
CA ALA A 46 2.32 -6.37 3.72
C ALA A 46 1.08 -5.62 3.23
N LYS A 47 -0.09 -5.84 3.87
CA LYS A 47 -1.34 -5.14 3.53
C LYS A 47 -1.19 -3.62 3.61
N THR A 48 -0.61 -3.13 4.71
CA THR A 48 -0.40 -1.69 4.91
C THR A 48 0.67 -1.13 3.98
N ALA A 49 1.79 -1.84 3.77
CA ALA A 49 2.84 -1.41 2.85
C ALA A 49 2.32 -1.30 1.40
N THR A 50 1.50 -2.26 0.97
CA THR A 50 0.84 -2.26 -0.34
C THR A 50 -0.14 -1.09 -0.48
N ALA A 51 -0.92 -0.80 0.57
CA ALA A 51 -1.81 0.36 0.59
C ALA A 51 -1.05 1.69 0.47
N ILE A 52 0.08 1.83 1.17
CA ILE A 52 0.96 3.02 1.08
C ILE A 52 1.52 3.16 -0.33
N ALA A 53 2.04 2.06 -0.89
CA ALA A 53 2.59 2.02 -2.25
C ALA A 53 1.54 2.42 -3.31
N LYS A 54 0.35 1.82 -3.23
CA LYS A 54 -0.80 2.14 -4.10
C LYS A 54 -1.21 3.61 -3.98
N ASP A 55 -1.26 4.15 -2.76
CA ASP A 55 -1.66 5.54 -2.55
C ASP A 55 -0.62 6.55 -3.05
N LEU A 56 0.67 6.22 -2.96
CA LEU A 56 1.76 7.07 -3.44
C LEU A 56 2.10 6.83 -4.93
N GLY A 57 1.42 5.89 -5.59
CA GLY A 57 1.67 5.56 -7.01
C GLY A 57 3.04 4.92 -7.25
N LYS A 58 3.58 4.22 -6.25
CA LYS A 58 4.92 3.63 -6.26
C LYS A 58 4.84 2.13 -6.01
N SER A 59 5.93 1.40 -6.26
CA SER A 59 6.02 0.00 -5.88
C SER A 59 6.42 -0.16 -4.40
N VAL A 60 6.03 -1.27 -3.78
CA VAL A 60 6.44 -1.59 -2.40
C VAL A 60 7.97 -1.72 -2.32
N GLN A 61 8.60 -2.26 -3.35
CA GLN A 61 10.06 -2.41 -3.45
C GLN A 61 10.78 -1.06 -3.54
N GLU A 62 10.19 -0.07 -4.20
CA GLU A 62 10.76 1.29 -4.26
C GLU A 62 10.68 2.00 -2.89
N LEU A 63 9.56 1.84 -2.18
CA LEU A 63 9.35 2.48 -0.88
C LEU A 63 10.06 1.76 0.27
N PHE A 64 10.11 0.43 0.21
CA PHE A 64 10.60 -0.44 1.28
C PHE A 64 11.50 -1.55 0.71
N PRO A 65 12.68 -1.19 0.16
CA PRO A 65 13.55 -2.17 -0.49
C PRO A 65 14.03 -3.24 0.49
N GLY A 66 14.02 -4.49 0.04
CA GLY A 66 14.49 -5.66 0.81
C GLY A 66 13.61 -6.06 2.00
N ARG A 67 12.48 -5.39 2.25
CA ARG A 67 11.61 -5.69 3.41
C ARG A 67 10.49 -6.69 3.14
N PHE A 68 10.05 -6.81 1.89
CA PHE A 68 8.95 -7.67 1.50
C PHE A 68 9.40 -8.61 0.38
N LYS A 69 9.10 -9.91 0.52
CA LYS A 69 9.29 -10.89 -0.55
C LYS A 69 8.07 -10.89 -1.45
N SER A 70 8.22 -11.37 -2.68
CA SER A 70 7.12 -11.53 -3.64
C SER A 70 5.96 -12.40 -3.09
N SER A 71 6.27 -13.37 -2.23
CA SER A 71 5.26 -14.17 -1.51
C SER A 71 4.38 -13.32 -0.60
N ASP A 72 4.94 -12.32 0.08
CA ASP A 72 4.21 -11.51 1.07
C ASP A 72 3.21 -10.56 0.41
N LEU A 73 3.39 -10.26 -0.88
CA LEU A 73 2.58 -9.31 -1.66
C LEU A 73 1.46 -10.00 -2.44
N SER A 74 1.46 -11.33 -2.52
CA SER A 74 0.52 -12.10 -3.35
C SER A 74 -0.90 -12.24 -2.77
N ASP A 75 -1.10 -11.86 -1.51
CA ASP A 75 -2.40 -11.94 -0.82
C ASP A 75 -3.24 -10.65 -0.90
N ALA A 76 -2.79 -9.66 -1.68
CA ALA A 76 -3.61 -8.50 -2.01
C ALA A 76 -4.57 -8.89 -3.15
N SER A 77 -5.55 -9.73 -2.82
CA SER A 77 -6.67 -10.08 -3.70
C SER A 77 -7.27 -8.79 -4.29
N THR A 78 -7.14 -8.68 -5.60
CA THR A 78 -7.83 -7.75 -6.48
C THR A 78 -9.31 -7.72 -6.16
N PRO A 79 -9.92 -6.57 -5.81
CA PRO A 79 -11.37 -6.41 -5.91
C PRO A 79 -11.76 -6.01 -7.34
N ASP A 80 -11.11 -6.56 -8.35
CA ASP A 80 -11.38 -6.29 -9.78
C ASP A 80 -11.92 -7.55 -10.48
N SER A 81 -12.67 -8.37 -9.74
CA SER A 81 -13.37 -9.55 -10.25
C SER A 81 -14.88 -9.32 -10.29
N VAL A 82 -15.31 -8.16 -10.81
CA VAL A 82 -16.75 -7.82 -10.94
C VAL A 82 -17.20 -7.67 -12.40
N VAL A 83 -16.32 -7.79 -13.42
CA VAL A 83 -16.69 -7.41 -14.80
C VAL A 83 -16.70 -8.57 -15.83
N GLN A 84 -16.52 -9.84 -15.47
CA GLN A 84 -16.45 -10.91 -16.48
C GLN A 84 -17.47 -12.07 -16.38
N HIS A 85 -18.67 -11.84 -15.83
CA HIS A 85 -19.74 -12.85 -15.88
C HIS A 85 -21.11 -12.36 -16.39
N LEU A 86 -21.15 -11.30 -17.20
CA LEU A 86 -22.40 -10.73 -17.72
C LEU A 86 -22.49 -10.68 -19.25
N ILE A 87 -22.05 -11.77 -19.92
CA ILE A 87 -22.53 -12.07 -21.28
C ILE A 87 -23.14 -13.46 -21.26
N ALA A 88 -24.31 -13.54 -20.64
CA ALA A 88 -25.29 -14.58 -20.93
C ALA A 88 -26.20 -14.07 -22.06
N GLU A 89 -26.51 -14.98 -22.98
CA GLU A 89 -27.67 -15.00 -23.87
C GLU A 89 -27.93 -13.78 -24.78
N ALA A 90 -27.50 -13.91 -26.05
CA ALA A 90 -28.37 -13.66 -27.20
C ALA A 90 -27.65 -14.07 -28.50
N LYS A 91 -27.87 -15.30 -28.98
CA LYS A 91 -28.24 -15.58 -30.38
C LYS A 91 -28.60 -17.05 -30.58
#